data_AF-A0A6S6W7L7-F1
#
_entry.id   AF-A0A6S6W7L7-F1
#
_cell.length_a   1.000
_cell.length_b   1.000
_cell.length_c   1.000
_cell.angle_alpha   90.00
_cell.angle_beta   90.00
_cell.angle_gamma   90.00
#
_symmetry.space_group_name_H-M   'P 1'
#
loop_
_entity.id
_entity.type
_entity.pdbx_description
1 polymer ?
#
loop_
_entity_poly.entity_id
_entity_poly.type
_entity_poly.pdbx_seq_one_letter_code
_entity_poly.pdbx_strand_id
1 'polypeptide(L)'
;MGSTSTYASKEPVTPTLVSMITGEIITVFIGPSKKRYLIHKDLICHHSEYFRTAYEGQKGLWENPDQSVTLEDVNVDVFNIFVHWLYTQDIPCKTYAEICYVMGWNNSDQTDFKSDLLKARAFGHRFLALSFRRIVHDIYVEGCKIKAIE
;
A
#
# COMPACT_ATOMS: atom_id res chain seq x y z
N MET A 1 -42.18 -29.49 -17.74
CA MET A 1 -41.26 -29.02 -18.79
C MET A 1 -40.61 -27.75 -18.27
N GLY A 2 -39.27 -27.72 -18.30
CA GLY A 2 -38.44 -27.01 -17.34
C GLY A 2 -38.43 -25.49 -17.44
N SER A 3 -38.44 -24.84 -16.28
CA SER A 3 -38.13 -23.43 -16.13
C SER A 3 -36.62 -23.23 -16.24
N THR A 4 -36.16 -22.60 -17.32
CA THR A 4 -34.77 -22.14 -17.46
C THR A 4 -34.58 -20.88 -16.59
N SER A 5 -33.85 -21.03 -15.49
CA SER A 5 -33.34 -19.91 -14.70
C SER A 5 -32.11 -19.33 -15.41
N THR A 6 -32.29 -18.17 -16.04
CA THR A 6 -31.21 -17.35 -16.59
C THR A 6 -30.46 -16.69 -15.43
N TYR A 7 -29.35 -17.29 -15.00
CA TYR A 7 -28.37 -16.63 -14.15
C TYR A 7 -27.63 -15.57 -14.97
N ALA A 8 -28.11 -14.32 -14.90
CA ALA A 8 -27.37 -13.18 -15.40
C ALA A 8 -26.07 -13.01 -14.58
N SER A 9 -24.93 -13.11 -15.26
CA SER A 9 -23.61 -12.82 -14.72
C SER A 9 -23.58 -11.35 -14.28
N LYS A 10 -23.61 -11.07 -12.97
CA LYS A 10 -23.42 -9.71 -12.46
C LYS A 10 -21.96 -9.33 -12.72
N GLU A 11 -21.74 -8.22 -13.42
CA GLU A 11 -20.41 -7.64 -13.56
C GLU A 11 -19.79 -7.40 -12.16
N PRO A 12 -18.49 -7.65 -11.98
CA PRO A 12 -17.85 -7.47 -10.69
C PRO A 12 -17.86 -5.98 -10.32
N VAL A 13 -18.62 -5.64 -9.26
CA VAL A 13 -18.65 -4.30 -8.69
C VAL A 13 -17.27 -4.00 -8.09
N THR A 14 -16.66 -2.87 -8.45
CA THR A 14 -15.42 -2.41 -7.83
C THR A 14 -15.64 -2.19 -6.33
N PRO A 15 -14.83 -2.79 -5.44
CA PRO A 15 -14.95 -2.59 -3.99
C PRO A 15 -14.84 -1.11 -3.62
N THR A 16 -15.67 -0.66 -2.69
CA THR A 16 -15.56 0.69 -2.11
C THR A 16 -14.53 0.69 -0.99
N LEU A 17 -13.95 1.86 -0.68
CA LEU A 17 -13.06 1.99 0.48
C LEU A 17 -13.72 1.47 1.75
N VAL A 18 -14.99 1.82 1.99
CA VAL A 18 -15.77 1.36 3.15
C VAL A 18 -15.77 -0.17 3.23
N SER A 19 -16.06 -0.87 2.12
CA SER A 19 -16.07 -2.34 2.13
C SER A 19 -14.70 -2.96 2.44
N MET A 20 -13.61 -2.30 2.03
CA MET A 20 -12.25 -2.82 2.21
C MET A 20 -11.68 -2.59 3.61
N ILE A 21 -12.20 -1.60 4.34
CA ILE A 21 -11.73 -1.25 5.70
C ILE A 21 -12.63 -1.78 6.82
N THR A 22 -13.76 -2.40 6.50
CA THR A 22 -14.62 -3.07 7.50
C THR A 22 -14.20 -4.50 7.81
N GLY A 23 -13.21 -5.02 7.08
CA GLY A 23 -12.77 -6.41 7.13
C GLY A 23 -11.61 -6.68 8.09
N GLU A 24 -10.91 -7.78 7.80
CA GLU A 24 -9.78 -8.29 8.58
C GLU A 24 -8.59 -7.33 8.58
N ILE A 25 -7.93 -7.17 9.74
CA ILE A 25 -6.66 -6.46 9.87
C ILE A 25 -5.54 -7.49 10.00
N ILE A 26 -4.51 -7.33 9.17
CA ILE A 26 -3.30 -8.14 9.16
C ILE A 26 -2.13 -7.37 9.78
N THR A 27 -1.11 -8.11 10.22
CA THR A 27 0.15 -7.52 10.67
C THR A 27 1.23 -7.66 9.61
N VAL A 28 1.93 -6.56 9.28
CA VAL A 28 3.09 -6.58 8.39
C VAL A 28 4.30 -6.06 9.14
N PHE A 29 5.41 -6.81 9.12
CA PHE A 29 6.68 -6.43 9.72
C PHE A 29 7.66 -6.00 8.65
N ILE A 30 8.25 -4.81 8.79
CA ILE A 30 9.14 -4.21 7.79
C ILE A 30 10.54 -4.00 8.34
N GLY A 31 11.52 -4.36 7.51
CA GLY A 31 12.93 -4.12 7.75
C GLY A 31 13.54 -4.98 8.85
N PRO A 32 14.86 -4.84 9.09
CA PRO A 32 15.58 -5.62 10.10
C PRO A 32 15.06 -5.40 11.52
N SER A 33 14.59 -4.18 11.81
CA SER A 33 13.99 -3.81 13.10
C SER A 33 12.57 -4.34 13.30
N LYS A 34 11.99 -5.03 12.30
CA LYS A 34 10.64 -5.59 12.32
C LYS A 34 9.60 -4.55 12.76
N LYS A 35 9.63 -3.36 12.15
CA LYS A 35 8.64 -2.32 12.44
C LYS A 35 7.25 -2.87 12.08
N ARG A 36 6.33 -2.82 13.04
CA ARG A 36 4.99 -3.42 12.94
C ARG A 36 3.99 -2.46 12.32
N TYR A 37 3.22 -2.94 11.35
CA TYR A 37 2.12 -2.24 10.69
C TYR A 37 0.84 -3.05 10.80
N LEU A 38 -0.29 -2.38 11.07
CA LEU A 38 -1.63 -2.97 11.07
C LEU A 38 -2.39 -2.42 9.86
N ILE A 39 -2.78 -3.30 8.94
CA ILE A 39 -3.35 -2.89 7.64
C ILE A 39 -4.60 -3.73 7.35
N HIS A 40 -5.63 -3.11 6.76
CA HIS A 40 -6.79 -3.85 6.29
C HIS A 40 -6.41 -4.75 5.12
N LYS A 41 -6.68 -6.05 5.27
CA LYS A 41 -6.30 -7.10 4.33
C LYS A 41 -6.89 -6.86 2.95
N ASP A 42 -8.20 -6.61 2.90
CA ASP A 42 -8.89 -6.41 1.62
C ASP A 42 -8.38 -5.16 0.90
N LEU A 43 -8.01 -4.11 1.66
CA LEU A 43 -7.42 -2.90 1.10
C LEU A 43 -6.07 -3.17 0.44
N ILE A 44 -5.14 -3.84 1.13
CA ILE A 44 -3.81 -4.13 0.56
C ILE A 44 -3.90 -5.14 -0.60
N CYS A 45 -4.77 -6.15 -0.50
CA CYS A 45 -5.01 -7.13 -1.56
C CYS A 45 -5.71 -6.51 -2.78
N HIS A 46 -6.55 -5.51 -2.59
CA HIS A 46 -7.15 -4.77 -3.70
C HIS A 46 -6.09 -4.03 -4.51
N HIS A 47 -5.17 -3.36 -3.83
CA HIS A 47 -4.15 -2.53 -4.47
C HIS A 47 -2.85 -3.25 -4.85
N SER A 48 -2.67 -4.51 -4.47
CA SER A 48 -1.49 -5.32 -4.79
C SER A 48 -1.86 -6.76 -5.09
N GLU A 49 -1.60 -7.17 -6.32
CA GLU A 49 -1.77 -8.56 -6.77
C GLU A 49 -0.83 -9.53 -6.04
N TYR A 50 0.35 -9.05 -5.63
CA TYR A 50 1.29 -9.82 -4.83
C TYR A 50 0.66 -10.19 -3.49
N PHE A 51 0.14 -9.22 -2.73
CA PHE A 51 -0.48 -9.49 -1.43
C PHE A 51 -1.75 -10.32 -1.60
N ARG A 52 -2.56 -10.05 -2.63
CA ARG A 52 -3.73 -10.89 -2.96
C ARG A 52 -3.34 -12.35 -3.17
N THR A 53 -2.38 -12.61 -4.06
CA THR A 53 -1.91 -13.97 -4.37
C THR A 53 -1.26 -14.62 -3.14
N ALA A 54 -0.49 -13.86 -2.36
CA ALA A 54 0.09 -14.35 -1.13
C ALA A 54 -1.01 -14.82 -0.16
N TYR A 55 -2.03 -14.01 0.12
CA TYR A 55 -3.09 -14.39 1.08
C TYR A 55 -4.09 -15.41 0.52
N GLU A 56 -4.36 -15.43 -0.78
CA GLU A 56 -5.24 -16.41 -1.41
C GLU A 56 -4.56 -17.78 -1.60
N GLY A 57 -3.28 -17.80 -2.00
CA GLY A 57 -2.47 -19.02 -2.10
C GLY A 57 -2.15 -19.65 -0.75
N GLN A 58 -2.34 -18.88 0.32
CA GLN A 58 -2.36 -19.32 1.71
C GLN A 58 -3.71 -19.94 2.12
N LYS A 59 -4.69 -20.14 1.22
CA LYS A 59 -5.87 -20.96 1.56
C LYS A 59 -5.45 -22.41 1.85
N GLY A 60 -5.60 -22.82 3.11
CA GLY A 60 -5.38 -24.20 3.58
C GLY A 60 -4.18 -24.42 4.51
N LEU A 61 -3.31 -23.41 4.69
CA LEU A 61 -2.13 -23.50 5.59
C LEU A 61 -2.22 -22.50 6.78
N TRP A 62 -3.31 -21.72 6.86
CA TRP A 62 -3.40 -20.50 7.69
C TRP A 62 -4.70 -20.39 8.48
N GLU A 63 -5.04 -21.45 9.20
CA GLU A 63 -5.80 -21.36 10.46
C GLU A 63 -4.90 -20.85 11.61
N ASN A 64 -3.85 -20.09 11.28
CA ASN A 64 -2.95 -19.50 12.26
C ASN A 64 -3.44 -18.07 12.57
N PRO A 65 -3.72 -17.75 13.84
CA PRO A 65 -4.19 -16.43 14.26
C PRO A 65 -3.17 -15.31 14.01
N ASP A 66 -1.92 -15.64 13.68
CA ASP A 66 -0.82 -14.71 13.43
C ASP A 66 -0.51 -14.56 11.93
N GLN A 67 -1.52 -14.36 11.05
CA GLN A 67 -1.32 -14.03 9.62
C GLN A 67 -0.46 -12.77 9.46
N SER A 68 0.85 -12.96 9.52
CA SER A 68 1.85 -11.91 9.52
C SER A 68 2.80 -12.10 8.36
N VAL A 69 3.12 -11.00 7.70
CA VAL A 69 4.09 -10.98 6.60
C VAL A 69 5.30 -10.20 7.05
N THR A 70 6.49 -10.79 6.93
CA THR A 70 7.75 -10.11 7.24
C THR A 70 8.49 -9.81 5.95
N LEU A 71 8.85 -8.55 5.74
CA LEU A 71 9.60 -8.05 4.59
C LEU A 71 10.90 -7.42 5.08
N GLU A 72 11.93 -8.23 5.27
CA GLU A 72 13.20 -7.81 5.89
C GLU A 72 14.01 -6.85 5.00
N ASP A 73 13.84 -6.92 3.69
CA ASP A 73 14.59 -6.14 2.71
C ASP A 73 13.85 -4.86 2.25
N VAL A 74 12.69 -4.58 2.81
CA VAL A 74 11.91 -3.37 2.52
C VAL A 74 12.30 -2.28 3.52
N ASN A 75 12.62 -1.09 2.99
CA ASN A 75 12.87 0.09 3.80
C ASN A 75 11.56 0.61 4.41
N VAL A 76 11.62 0.96 5.70
CA VAL A 76 10.51 1.54 6.48
C VAL A 76 9.92 2.79 5.82
N ASP A 77 10.73 3.69 5.29
CA ASP A 77 10.29 4.94 4.66
C ASP A 77 9.52 4.67 3.38
N VAL A 78 10.01 3.71 2.57
CA VAL A 78 9.31 3.27 1.36
C VAL A 78 7.94 2.68 1.71
N PHE A 79 7.87 1.88 2.78
CA PHE A 79 6.61 1.30 3.21
C PHE A 79 5.69 2.34 3.84
N ASN A 80 6.21 3.37 4.52
CA ASN A 80 5.42 4.51 5.01
C ASN A 80 4.75 5.25 3.83
N ILE A 81 5.48 5.53 2.74
CA ILE A 81 4.90 6.12 1.52
C ILE A 81 3.77 5.23 1.00
N PHE A 82 4.01 3.92 0.89
CA PHE A 82 3.01 2.98 0.38
C PHE A 82 1.76 2.93 1.25
N VAL A 83 1.90 2.84 2.58
CA VAL A 83 0.76 2.82 3.52
C VAL A 83 0.00 4.14 3.49
N HIS A 84 0.70 5.29 3.45
CA HIS A 84 0.03 6.58 3.29
C HIS A 84 -0.83 6.58 2.02
N TRP A 85 -0.25 6.22 0.87
CA TRP A 85 -0.97 6.12 -0.40
C TRP A 85 -2.11 5.11 -0.36
N LEU A 86 -1.92 3.97 0.31
CA LEU A 86 -2.94 2.94 0.39
C LEU A 86 -4.25 3.48 0.99
N TYR A 87 -4.16 4.38 1.97
CA TYR A 87 -5.32 4.96 2.65
C TYR A 87 -5.78 6.31 2.08
N THR A 88 -4.90 7.11 1.47
CA THR A 88 -5.24 8.46 0.97
C THR A 88 -5.38 8.52 -0.55
N GLN A 89 -4.87 7.51 -1.26
CA GLN A 89 -4.69 7.48 -2.72
C GLN A 89 -3.80 8.62 -3.25
N ASP A 90 -2.97 9.20 -2.38
CA ASP A 90 -2.07 10.32 -2.66
C ASP A 90 -0.68 10.03 -2.07
N ILE A 91 0.35 10.79 -2.46
CA ILE A 91 1.71 10.66 -1.90
C ILE A 91 1.95 11.83 -0.94
N PRO A 92 2.68 11.64 0.18
CA PRO A 92 2.98 12.72 1.13
C PRO A 92 3.94 13.72 0.50
N CYS A 93 3.42 14.70 -0.22
CA CYS A 93 4.17 15.54 -1.16
C CYS A 93 3.59 16.96 -1.26
N LYS A 94 2.74 17.35 -0.31
CA LYS A 94 2.13 18.68 -0.24
C LYS A 94 3.00 19.68 0.50
N THR A 95 3.72 19.23 1.53
CA THR A 95 4.65 20.05 2.32
C THR A 95 5.83 19.22 2.84
N TYR A 96 6.96 19.88 3.14
CA TYR A 96 8.07 19.23 3.84
C TYR A 96 7.65 18.68 5.22
N ALA A 97 6.78 19.40 5.94
CA ALA A 97 6.27 18.94 7.23
C ALA A 97 5.47 17.63 7.10
N GLU A 98 4.65 17.49 6.06
CA GLU A 98 3.93 16.25 5.76
C GLU A 98 4.90 15.09 5.47
N ILE A 99 5.93 15.34 4.64
CA ILE A 99 6.98 14.35 4.36
C ILE A 99 7.64 13.88 5.67
N CYS A 100 8.16 14.82 6.48
CA CYS A 100 8.81 14.47 7.74
C CYS A 100 7.89 13.71 8.70
N TYR A 101 6.62 14.13 8.79
CA TYR A 101 5.63 13.47 9.64
C TYR A 101 5.35 12.02 9.22
N VAL A 102 5.13 11.78 7.92
CA VAL A 102 4.85 10.44 7.40
C VAL A 102 6.06 9.52 7.52
N MET A 103 7.26 10.07 7.33
CA MET A 103 8.50 9.29 7.44
C MET A 103 8.93 9.07 8.89
N GLY A 104 8.50 9.94 9.80
CA GLY A 104 9.04 10.00 11.16
C GLY A 104 10.48 10.50 11.19
N TRP A 105 10.87 11.33 10.21
CA TRP A 105 12.20 11.95 10.14
C TRP A 105 12.29 13.12 11.12
N ASN A 106 13.43 13.20 11.81
CA ASN A 106 13.78 14.37 12.60
C ASN A 106 14.45 15.40 11.65
N ASN A 107 14.46 16.69 12.02
CA ASN A 107 15.04 17.75 11.17
C ASN A 107 16.54 17.55 10.81
N SER A 108 17.23 16.60 11.43
CA SER A 108 18.62 16.20 11.16
C SER A 108 18.76 15.15 10.06
N ASP A 109 17.69 14.41 9.77
CA ASP A 109 17.69 13.27 8.84
C ASP A 109 17.22 13.77 7.47
N GLN A 110 18.02 14.62 6.84
CA GLN A 110 17.74 15.08 5.48
C GLN A 110 18.09 13.97 4.49
N THR A 111 17.29 12.91 4.48
CA THR A 111 17.30 11.90 3.42
C THR A 111 16.73 12.50 2.14
N ASP A 112 17.32 12.12 1.00
CA ASP A 112 16.86 12.56 -0.29
C ASP A 112 15.51 11.90 -0.63
N PHE A 113 14.42 12.63 -0.41
CA PHE A 113 13.06 12.19 -0.72
C PHE A 113 12.93 11.70 -2.18
N LYS A 114 13.73 12.23 -3.13
CA LYS A 114 13.76 11.68 -4.50
C LYS A 114 14.28 10.24 -4.55
N SER A 115 15.32 9.92 -3.78
CA SER A 115 15.83 8.55 -3.66
C SER A 115 14.74 7.63 -3.09
N ASP A 116 13.97 8.08 -2.11
CA ASP A 116 12.90 7.25 -1.53
C ASP A 116 11.71 7.07 -2.47
N LEU A 117 11.37 8.08 -3.28
CA LEU A 117 10.43 7.93 -4.40
C LEU A 117 10.92 6.91 -5.44
N LEU A 118 12.22 6.90 -5.78
CA LEU A 118 12.77 5.91 -6.70
C LEU A 118 12.65 4.49 -6.14
N LYS A 119 12.99 4.30 -4.86
CA LYS A 119 12.82 3.02 -4.16
C LYS A 119 11.34 2.63 -4.05
N ALA A 120 10.44 3.59 -3.80
CA ALA A 120 9.00 3.37 -3.76
C ALA A 120 8.45 2.94 -5.13
N ARG A 121 8.96 3.50 -6.22
CA ARG A 121 8.61 3.04 -7.57
C ARG A 121 9.06 1.59 -7.80
N ALA A 122 10.28 1.24 -7.36
CA ALA A 122 10.78 -0.14 -7.44
C ALA A 122 9.94 -1.09 -6.57
N PHE A 123 9.55 -0.67 -5.37
CA PHE A 123 8.62 -1.39 -4.50
C PHE A 123 7.29 -1.65 -5.21
N GLY A 124 6.67 -0.62 -5.80
CA GLY A 124 5.40 -0.77 -6.52
C GLY A 124 5.49 -1.75 -7.69
N HIS A 125 6.65 -1.84 -8.34
CA HIS A 125 6.90 -2.87 -9.34
C HIS A 125 7.00 -4.28 -8.72
N ARG A 126 7.82 -4.46 -7.68
CA ARG A 126 8.04 -5.75 -7.01
C ARG A 126 6.76 -6.34 -6.41
N PHE A 127 5.97 -5.49 -5.75
CA PHE A 127 4.75 -5.90 -5.07
C PHE A 127 3.51 -5.73 -5.94
N LEU A 128 3.67 -5.58 -7.26
CA LEU A 128 2.56 -5.51 -8.23
C LEU A 128 1.47 -4.49 -7.86
N ALA A 129 1.89 -3.34 -7.31
CA ALA A 129 1.02 -2.23 -6.95
C ALA A 129 1.04 -1.17 -8.06
N LEU A 130 0.31 -1.43 -9.14
CA LEU A 130 0.38 -0.65 -10.39
C LEU A 130 0.02 0.82 -10.22
N SER A 131 -1.10 1.11 -9.54
CA SER A 131 -1.57 2.49 -9.34
C SER A 131 -0.59 3.29 -8.48
N PHE A 132 -0.04 2.66 -7.43
CA PHE A 132 1.02 3.23 -6.62
C PHE A 132 2.27 3.56 -7.44
N ARG A 133 2.74 2.59 -8.23
CA ARG A 133 3.92 2.78 -9.09
C ARG A 133 3.75 3.94 -10.05
N ARG A 134 2.54 4.12 -10.61
CA ARG A 134 2.22 5.22 -11.53
C ARG A 134 2.30 6.57 -10.82
N ILE A 135 1.56 6.76 -9.73
CA ILE A 135 1.55 8.06 -9.03
C ILE A 135 2.94 8.44 -8.49
N VAL A 136 3.71 7.47 -7.98
CA VAL A 136 5.09 7.73 -7.53
C VAL A 136 5.99 8.13 -8.70
N HIS A 137 5.82 7.50 -9.87
CA HIS A 137 6.59 7.85 -11.07
C HIS A 137 6.27 9.26 -11.55
N ASP A 138 4.99 9.62 -11.62
CA ASP A 138 4.55 10.95 -12.07
C ASP A 138 5.12 12.03 -11.13
N ILE A 139 5.02 11.83 -9.82
CA ILE A 139 5.60 12.75 -8.82
C ILE A 139 7.12 12.81 -8.88
N TYR A 140 7.81 11.70 -9.15
CA TYR A 140 9.26 11.71 -9.30
C TYR A 140 9.71 12.54 -10.52
N VAL A 141 8.95 12.49 -11.63
CA VAL A 141 9.26 13.22 -12.86
C VAL A 141 8.85 14.70 -12.76
N GLU A 142 7.64 14.98 -12.29
CA GLU A 142 7.09 16.34 -12.21
C GLU A 142 7.60 17.12 -10.99
N GLY A 143 8.01 16.43 -9.93
CA GLY A 143 8.34 17.01 -8.64
C GLY A 143 7.12 17.30 -7.76
N CYS A 144 7.36 17.50 -6.47
CA CYS A 144 6.30 17.87 -5.53
C CYS A 144 5.80 19.30 -5.78
N LYS A 145 4.49 19.45 -5.99
CA LYS A 145 3.82 20.76 -6.00
C LYS A 145 3.61 21.21 -4.55
N ILE A 146 4.72 21.51 -3.88
CA ILE A 146 4.71 21.98 -2.49
C ILE A 146 4.04 23.36 -2.47
N LYS A 147 2.92 23.48 -1.77
CA LYS A 147 2.30 24.79 -1.56
C LYS A 147 3.19 25.57 -0.59
N ALA A 148 3.57 26.79 -0.98
CA ALA A 148 4.18 27.73 -0.04
C ALA A 148 3.19 27.98 1.11
N ILE A 149 3.71 28.00 2.33
CA ILE A 149 2.94 28.41 3.51
C ILE A 149 2.74 29.92 3.36
N GLU A 150 1.50 30.37 3.23
CA GLU A 150 1.13 31.80 3.32
C GLU A 150 1.24 32.30 4.77
#